data_AF-A0A2I0CZV7-F1
#
_entry.id   AF-A0A2I0CZV7-F1
#
_cell.length_a   1.000
_cell.length_b   1.000
_cell.length_c   1.000
_cell.angle_alpha   90.00
_cell.angle_beta   90.00
_cell.angle_gamma   90.00
#
_symmetry.space_group_name_H-M   'P 1'
#
loop_
_entity.id
_entity.type
_entity.pdbx_description
1 polymer ?
#
loop_
_entity_poly.entity_id
_entity_poly.type
_entity_poly.pdbx_seq_one_letter_code
_entity_poly.pdbx_strand_id
1 'polypeptide(L)'
;TTASGRAKRSRGRVGSGWDSWECGRDTAHAIPMQVTGVAGSVKVTLKPAPQGIGLVTGDISKKVLELAGIKDAWTFARGQTRTTINFAKATFNALRATNMIRTGRVQ
;
A
#
# COMPACT_ATOMS: atom_id res chain seq x y z
N THR A 1 -44.04 -46.34 10.75
CA THR A 1 -44.60 -45.00 11.00
C THR A 1 -43.83 -44.44 12.19
N THR A 2 -42.86 -43.52 12.10
CA THR A 2 -42.75 -42.28 11.32
C THR A 2 -41.28 -41.87 11.11
N ALA A 3 -40.91 -41.66 9.85
CA ALA A 3 -40.02 -40.66 9.22
C ALA A 3 -38.78 -40.05 9.94
N SER A 4 -37.61 -40.32 9.33
CA SER A 4 -36.55 -39.41 8.84
C SER A 4 -36.28 -38.05 9.51
N GLY A 5 -34.99 -37.75 9.76
CA GLY A 5 -34.52 -36.35 9.71
C GLY A 5 -33.26 -35.92 10.46
N ARG A 6 -32.25 -36.78 10.71
CA ARG A 6 -30.99 -36.29 11.34
C ARG A 6 -30.06 -35.70 10.27
N ALA A 7 -30.23 -34.41 9.98
CA ALA A 7 -29.38 -33.65 9.07
C ALA A 7 -27.90 -33.74 9.48
N LYS A 8 -27.06 -34.34 8.62
CA LYS A 8 -25.60 -34.18 8.65
C LYS A 8 -25.30 -32.71 8.42
N ARG A 9 -25.02 -31.95 9.49
CA ARG A 9 -24.40 -30.63 9.37
C ARG A 9 -22.92 -30.83 9.08
N SER A 10 -22.58 -30.95 7.80
CA SER A 10 -21.24 -30.70 7.30
C SER A 10 -20.90 -29.24 7.59
N ARG A 11 -20.25 -28.97 8.72
CA ARG A 11 -19.58 -27.68 8.92
C ARG A 11 -18.28 -27.67 8.11
N GLY A 12 -18.43 -27.62 6.80
CA GLY A 12 -17.40 -27.11 5.90
C GLY A 12 -17.61 -25.61 5.78
N ARG A 13 -16.94 -24.83 6.62
CA ARG A 13 -16.54 -23.47 6.25
C ARG A 13 -15.04 -23.39 6.44
N VAL A 14 -14.32 -23.82 5.41
CA VAL A 14 -13.03 -23.20 5.10
C VAL A 14 -13.38 -21.83 4.55
N GLY A 15 -13.55 -20.89 5.47
CA GLY A 15 -13.42 -19.47 5.17
C GLY A 15 -12.00 -19.11 5.56
N SER A 16 -11.08 -19.20 4.61
CA SER A 16 -9.77 -18.54 4.71
C SER A 16 -10.01 -17.03 4.60
N GLY A 17 -10.51 -16.43 5.66
CA GLY A 17 -10.64 -14.99 5.81
C GLY A 17 -9.69 -14.56 6.91
N TRP A 18 -8.72 -13.73 6.57
CA TRP A 18 -7.80 -13.11 7.52
C TRP A 18 -8.59 -12.21 8.45
N ASP A 19 -9.15 -12.78 9.51
CA ASP A 19 -9.67 -12.05 10.66
C ASP A 19 -8.48 -11.78 11.58
N SER A 20 -7.62 -10.84 11.18
CA SER A 20 -6.59 -10.34 12.09
C SER A 20 -7.05 -8.99 12.62
N TRP A 21 -7.45 -9.02 13.89
CA TRP A 21 -7.77 -7.85 14.72
C TRP A 21 -6.51 -7.03 15.07
N GLU A 22 -5.36 -7.38 14.49
CA GLU A 22 -4.08 -6.69 14.62
C GLU A 22 -3.88 -5.70 13.44
N CYS A 23 -4.62 -4.60 13.45
CA CYS A 23 -4.05 -3.35 12.93
C CYS A 23 -4.16 -2.33 14.06
N GLY A 24 -3.30 -2.56 15.05
CA GLY A 24 -3.13 -1.69 16.20
C GLY A 24 -2.92 -0.25 15.77
N ARG A 25 -3.69 0.63 16.42
CA ARG A 25 -3.45 2.06 16.45
C ARG A 25 -1.97 2.32 16.73
N ASP A 26 -1.42 3.32 16.04
CA ASP A 26 -0.15 3.98 16.37
C ASP A 26 1.13 3.41 15.73
N THR A 27 1.16 3.36 14.39
CA THR A 27 2.36 3.79 13.65
C THR A 27 1.91 4.14 12.24
N ALA A 28 2.17 5.36 11.76
CA ALA A 28 1.94 5.71 10.36
C ALA A 28 3.03 5.05 9.49
N HIS A 29 2.95 3.72 9.35
CA HIS A 29 3.92 2.88 8.64
C HIS A 29 3.67 2.89 7.12
N ALA A 30 2.41 3.06 6.72
CA ALA A 30 1.95 3.06 5.35
C ALA A 30 1.15 4.33 4.99
N ILE A 31 0.90 4.48 3.69
CA ILE A 31 0.10 5.57 3.11
C ILE A 31 -1.39 5.33 3.43
N PRO A 32 -2.17 6.32 3.91
CA PRO A 32 -3.55 6.14 4.35
C PRO A 32 -4.54 5.90 3.20
N MET A 33 -4.19 6.33 1.99
CA MET A 33 -5.05 6.19 0.82
C MET A 33 -4.22 5.86 -0.42
N GLN A 34 -4.86 5.25 -1.42
CA GLN A 34 -4.22 5.07 -2.71
C GLN A 34 -4.02 6.43 -3.38
N VAL A 35 -2.78 6.72 -3.79
CA VAL A 35 -2.44 7.97 -4.49
C VAL A 35 -1.78 7.67 -5.81
N THR A 36 -1.99 8.55 -6.79
CA THR A 36 -1.36 8.44 -8.11
C THR A 36 -0.67 9.74 -8.44
N GLY A 37 0.62 9.66 -8.78
CA GLY A 37 1.43 10.76 -9.29
C GLY A 37 1.82 10.53 -10.75
N VAL A 38 1.94 11.62 -11.49
CA VAL A 38 2.29 11.59 -12.91
C VAL A 38 3.48 12.53 -13.15
N ALA A 39 4.41 12.11 -14.01
CA ALA A 39 5.46 12.97 -14.56
C ALA A 39 5.78 12.54 -16.00
N GLY A 40 5.47 13.41 -16.97
CA GLY A 40 5.56 13.07 -18.39
C GLY A 40 4.68 11.86 -18.73
N SER A 41 5.27 10.86 -19.40
CA SER A 41 4.59 9.60 -19.77
C SER A 41 4.56 8.55 -18.65
N VAL A 42 5.09 8.85 -17.46
CA VAL A 42 5.19 7.90 -16.34
C VAL A 42 4.09 8.19 -15.32
N LYS A 43 3.34 7.15 -14.96
CA LYS A 43 2.32 7.16 -13.90
C LYS A 43 2.74 6.20 -12.79
N VAL A 44 2.77 6.69 -11.56
CA VAL A 44 3.11 5.90 -10.36
C VAL A 44 1.92 5.93 -9.41
N THR A 45 1.41 4.76 -9.06
CA THR A 45 0.34 4.59 -8.08
C THR A 45 0.92 3.94 -6.83
N LEU A 46 0.77 4.60 -5.69
CA LEU A 46 1.13 4.07 -4.38
C LEU A 46 -0.15 3.53 -3.71
N LYS A 47 -0.07 2.32 -3.17
CA LYS A 47 -1.16 1.68 -2.41
C LYS A 47 -0.73 1.40 -0.97
N PRO A 48 -1.66 1.46 0.00
CA PRO A 48 -1.40 0.99 1.35
C PRO A 48 -0.97 -0.48 1.33
N ALA A 49 0.01 -0.81 2.15
CA ALA A 49 0.43 -2.17 2.43
C ALA A 49 0.22 -2.44 3.93
N PRO A 50 -0.16 -3.67 4.33
CA PRO A 50 -0.11 -4.06 5.73
C PRO A 50 1.32 -4.04 6.27
N GLN A 51 1.46 -3.95 7.58
CA GLN A 51 2.74 -3.85 8.25
C GLN A 51 3.64 -5.06 7.99
N GLY A 52 4.93 -4.81 7.73
CA GLY A 52 5.95 -5.86 7.63
C GLY A 52 6.21 -6.40 6.23
N ILE A 53 5.65 -5.77 5.19
CA ILE A 53 5.96 -6.09 3.79
C ILE A 53 7.23 -5.34 3.34
N GLY A 54 7.46 -4.14 3.88
CA GLY A 54 8.51 -3.24 3.41
C GLY A 54 8.12 -2.49 2.13
N LEU A 55 9.11 -1.81 1.55
CA LEU A 55 8.92 -1.04 0.32
C LEU A 55 9.05 -1.92 -0.92
N VAL A 56 7.90 -2.30 -1.51
CA VAL A 56 7.83 -3.05 -2.77
C VAL A 56 7.82 -2.05 -3.93
N THR A 57 9.02 -1.56 -4.27
CA THR A 57 9.22 -0.54 -5.31
C THR A 57 10.56 -0.66 -6.01
N GLY A 58 10.72 0.05 -7.13
CA GLY A 58 12.00 0.17 -7.82
C GLY A 58 12.99 1.04 -7.06
N ASP A 59 14.30 0.81 -7.25
CA ASP A 59 15.39 1.36 -6.41
C ASP A 59 15.34 2.87 -6.19
N ILE A 60 14.96 3.63 -7.22
CA ILE A 60 14.90 5.11 -7.15
C ILE A 60 13.73 5.57 -6.27
N SER A 61 12.56 4.97 -6.45
CA SER A 61 11.38 5.28 -5.65
C SER A 61 11.52 4.79 -4.23
N LYS A 62 12.30 3.73 -4.00
CA LYS A 62 12.63 3.22 -2.67
C LYS A 62 13.32 4.29 -1.84
N LYS A 63 14.40 4.87 -2.39
CA LYS A 63 15.14 5.97 -1.73
C LYS A 63 14.24 7.16 -1.40
N VAL A 64 13.35 7.55 -2.33
CA VAL A 64 12.42 8.67 -2.12
C VAL A 64 11.42 8.37 -1.00
N LEU A 65 10.88 7.16 -0.95
CA LEU A 65 9.92 6.74 0.08
C LEU A 65 10.59 6.51 1.45
N GLU A 66 11.83 6.03 1.47
CA GLU A 66 12.66 5.94 2.67
C GLU A 66 12.92 7.33 3.27
N LEU A 67 13.26 8.32 2.43
CA LEU A 67 13.41 9.71 2.86
C LEU A 67 12.10 10.33 3.37
N ALA A 68 10.95 9.86 2.85
CA ALA A 68 9.63 10.27 3.32
C ALA A 68 9.21 9.59 4.63
N GLY A 69 10.00 8.63 5.14
CA GLY A 69 9.71 7.89 6.37
C GLY A 69 8.61 6.83 6.23
N ILE A 70 8.29 6.43 4.99
CA ILE A 70 7.29 5.39 4.72
C ILE A 70 7.98 4.03 4.75
N LYS A 71 7.47 3.11 5.57
CA LYS A 71 8.06 1.78 5.78
C LYS A 71 7.43 0.74 4.87
N ASP A 72 6.12 0.84 4.66
CA ASP A 72 5.35 -0.16 3.92
C ASP A 72 4.53 0.51 2.82
N ALA A 73 4.80 0.14 1.57
CA ALA A 73 4.02 0.62 0.43
C ALA A 73 4.12 -0.34 -0.76
N TRP A 74 3.00 -0.52 -1.46
CA TRP A 74 3.00 -1.13 -2.78
C TRP A 74 3.04 -0.05 -3.85
N THR A 75 3.89 -0.22 -4.85
CA THR A 75 4.03 0.74 -5.93
C THR A 75 3.77 0.09 -7.27
N PHE A 76 2.92 0.74 -8.07
CA PHE A 76 2.61 0.32 -9.42
C PHE A 76 3.03 1.42 -10.38
N ALA A 77 4.02 1.14 -11.21
CA ALA A 77 4.48 2.04 -12.25
C ALA A 77 3.90 1.62 -13.61
N ARG A 78 3.50 2.61 -14.41
CA ARG A 78 3.05 2.44 -15.79
C ARG A 78 3.74 3.50 -16.66
N GLY A 79 4.10 3.12 -17.89
CA GLY A 79 4.80 4.00 -18.84
C GLY A 79 6.30 3.75 -18.91
N GLN A 80 7.04 4.71 -19.48
CA GLN A 80 8.48 4.58 -19.71
C GLN A 80 9.29 4.82 -18.44
N THR A 81 9.37 3.80 -17.59
CA THR A 81 10.12 3.81 -16.32
C THR A 81 11.64 3.83 -16.47
N ARG A 82 12.19 3.73 -17.69
CA ARG A 82 13.64 3.88 -17.97
C ARG A 82 14.16 5.28 -17.63
N THR A 83 13.31 6.31 -17.69
CA THR A 83 13.72 7.67 -17.34
C THR A 83 13.66 7.86 -15.83
N THR A 84 14.78 7.58 -15.17
CA THR A 84 14.97 7.63 -13.71
C THR A 84 14.50 8.94 -13.08
N ILE A 85 14.77 10.07 -13.74
CA ILE A 85 14.38 11.43 -13.30
C ILE A 85 12.86 11.59 -13.27
N ASN A 86 12.16 11.13 -14.32
CA ASN A 86 10.70 11.25 -14.39
C ASN A 86 10.03 10.32 -13.39
N PHE A 87 10.59 9.13 -13.17
CA PHE A 87 10.09 8.21 -12.15
C PHE A 87 10.18 8.82 -10.75
N ALA A 88 11.33 9.39 -10.37
CA ALA A 88 11.49 10.11 -9.11
C ALA A 88 10.50 11.27 -8.96
N LYS A 89 10.33 12.08 -10.01
CA LYS A 89 9.35 13.18 -10.04
C LYS A 89 7.91 12.71 -9.87
N ALA A 90 7.53 11.61 -10.53
CA ALA A 90 6.18 11.04 -10.40
C ALA A 90 5.91 10.56 -8.98
N THR A 91 6.88 9.90 -8.34
CA THR A 91 6.78 9.48 -6.93
C THR A 91 6.71 10.67 -5.98
N PHE A 92 7.52 11.70 -6.20
CA PHE A 92 7.45 12.94 -5.43
C PHE A 92 6.09 13.64 -5.58
N ASN A 93 5.56 13.70 -6.80
CA ASN A 93 4.22 14.24 -7.05
C ASN A 93 3.13 13.43 -6.35
N ALA A 94 3.25 12.11 -6.31
CA ALA A 94 2.32 11.24 -5.58
C ALA A 94 2.33 11.54 -4.07
N LEU A 95 3.52 11.69 -3.47
CA LEU A 95 3.68 12.01 -2.04
C LEU A 95 3.20 13.43 -1.70
N ARG A 96 3.45 14.38 -2.60
CA ARG A 96 2.93 15.75 -2.48
C ARG A 96 1.40 15.76 -2.48
N ALA A 97 0.76 14.95 -3.33
CA ALA A 97 -0.70 14.81 -3.36
C ALA A 97 -1.26 14.18 -2.06
N THR A 98 -0.48 13.33 -1.38
CA THR A 98 -0.87 12.77 -0.07
C THR A 98 -0.75 13.78 1.09
N ASN A 99 -0.22 14.98 0.86
CA ASN A 99 0.10 15.97 1.91
C ASN A 99 1.01 15.38 3.03
N MET A 100 1.79 14.35 2.70
CA MET A 100 2.69 13.63 3.63
C MET A 100 4.07 14.23 3.74
N ILE A 101 4.40 15.23 2.91
CA ILE A 101 5.44 16.20 3.26
C ILE A 101 4.92 16.94 4.49
N ARG A 102 5.14 16.30 5.65
CA ARG A 102 5.04 16.87 6.98
C ARG A 102 6.05 18.00 6.96
N THR A 103 5.58 19.17 6.48
CA THR A 103 6.33 20.42 6.47
C THR A 103 7.00 20.49 7.83
N GLY A 104 8.34 20.53 7.80
CA GLY A 104 9.14 20.39 9.01
C GLY A 104 8.59 21.33 10.07
N ARG A 105 8.46 20.84 11.30
CA ARG A 105 8.62 21.76 12.43
C ARG A 105 10.04 22.29 12.31
N VAL A 106 10.17 23.44 11.66
CA VAL A 106 11.24 24.38 11.93
C VAL A 106 10.85 25.01 13.27
N GLN A 107 11.50 24.58 14.34
CA GLN A 107 11.77 25.42 15.52
C GLN A 107 13.28 25.59 15.58
#